data_AF-A0A5J4TKB6-F1
#
_entry.id   AF-A0A5J4TKB6-F1
#
_cell.length_a   1.000
_cell.length_b   1.000
_cell.length_c   1.000
_cell.angle_alpha   90.00
_cell.angle_beta   90.00
_cell.angle_gamma   90.00
#
_symmetry.space_group_name_H-M   'P 1'
#
loop_
_entity.id
_entity.type
_entity.pdbx_description
1 polymer ?
#
loop_
_entity_poly.entity_id
_entity_poly.type
_entity_poly.pdbx_seq_one_letter_code
_entity_poly.pdbx_strand_id
1 'polypeptide(L)' 'FFIHRVVAEEPEELPKFYLKILRNLVMQMLSKDPTQRKSAKEIHDFAEVAAKLENE' A
#
# COMPACT_ATOMS: atom_id res chain seq x y z
N PHE A 1 -13.31 -19.77 18.37
CA PHE A 1 -12.26 -19.06 17.62
C PHE A 1 -12.83 -18.66 16.27
N PHE A 2 -13.21 -17.39 16.10
CA PHE A 2 -13.63 -16.86 14.80
C PHE A 2 -12.36 -16.52 14.02
N ILE A 3 -12.12 -17.19 12.90
CA ILE A 3 -11.08 -16.79 11.95
C ILE A 3 -11.65 -15.57 11.20
N HIS A 4 -11.30 -14.36 11.64
CA HIS A 4 -11.63 -13.13 10.92
C HIS A 4 -10.78 -13.12 9.64
N ARG A 5 -11.43 -13.19 8.48
CA ARG A 5 -10.73 -13.28 7.20
C ARG A 5 -10.35 -11.87 6.77
N VAL A 6 -9.08 -11.53 6.98
CA VAL A 6 -8.36 -10.35 6.44
C VAL A 6 -8.53 -10.14 4.93
N VAL A 7 -9.11 -11.13 4.23
CA VAL A 7 -9.42 -11.10 2.80
C VAL A 7 -10.62 -10.19 2.48
N ALA A 8 -11.60 -10.06 3.38
CA ALA A 8 -12.86 -9.37 3.10
C ALA A 8 -12.98 -7.99 3.76
N GLU A 9 -12.16 -7.72 4.77
CA GLU A 9 -12.19 -6.45 5.49
C GLU A 9 -11.30 -5.41 4.84
N GLU A 10 -11.77 -4.17 4.84
CA GLU A 10 -10.96 -3.02 4.44
C GLU A 10 -9.71 -2.91 5.34
N PRO A 11 -8.55 -2.56 4.79
CA PRO A 11 -7.36 -2.34 5.58
C PRO A 11 -7.57 -1.21 6.59
N GLU A 12 -7.06 -1.41 7.81
CA GLU A 12 -7.09 -0.36 8.84
C GLU A 12 -6.27 0.87 8.41
N GLU A 13 -6.66 2.04 8.90
CA GLU A 13 -5.93 3.26 8.62
C GLU A 13 -4.51 3.22 9.22
N LEU A 14 -3.54 3.64 8.40
CA LEU A 14 -2.15 3.73 8.84
C LEU A 14 -1.93 4.92 9.80
N PRO A 15 -1.00 4.80 10.77
CA PRO A 15 -0.71 5.84 11.74
C PRO A 15 -0.34 7.20 11.12
N LYS A 16 -0.83 8.28 11.72
CA LYS A 16 -0.69 9.65 11.18
C LYS A 16 0.74 10.19 11.13
N PHE A 17 1.69 9.57 11.84
CA PHE A 17 3.09 10.01 11.88
C PHE A 17 3.88 9.67 10.60
N TYR A 18 3.41 8.73 9.77
CA TYR A 18 4.00 8.47 8.45
C TYR A 18 3.64 9.58 7.46
N LEU A 19 4.41 9.76 6.39
CA LEU A 19 4.05 10.71 5.34
C LEU A 19 2.74 10.30 4.66
N LYS A 20 1.83 11.26 4.47
CA LYS A 20 0.51 11.02 3.85
C LYS A 20 0.62 10.30 2.51
N ILE A 21 1.60 10.70 1.70
CA ILE A 21 1.84 10.15 0.37
C ILE A 21 2.16 8.65 0.44
N LEU A 22 3.03 8.25 1.37
CA LEU A 22 3.39 6.83 1.58
C LEU A 22 2.24 6.02 2.17
N ARG A 23 1.46 6.61 3.09
CA ARG A 23 0.25 5.93 3.60
C ARG A 23 -0.73 5.65 2.48
N ASN A 24 -0.97 6.64 1.62
CA ASN A 24 -1.87 6.47 0.48
C ASN A 24 -1.38 5.39 -0.47
N LEU A 25 -0.07 5.34 -0.76
CA LEU A 25 0.52 4.28 -1.56
C LEU A 25 0.25 2.90 -0.96
N VAL A 26 0.56 2.71 0.33
CA VAL A 26 0.36 1.43 1.02
C VAL A 26 -1.11 1.04 1.04
N MET A 27 -2.03 1.98 1.28
CA MET A 27 -3.47 1.69 1.23
C MET A 27 -3.92 1.24 -0.17
N GLN A 28 -3.38 1.83 -1.25
CA GLN A 28 -3.64 1.38 -2.62
C GLN A 28 -3.05 -0.02 -2.91
N MET A 29 -1.92 -0.36 -2.31
CA MET A 29 -1.33 -1.71 -2.41
C MET A 29 -2.16 -2.76 -1.66
N LEU A 30 -2.81 -2.36 -0.56
CA LEU A 30 -3.65 -3.24 0.28
C LEU A 30 -5.09 -3.38 -0.22
N SER A 31 -5.48 -2.65 -1.29
CA SER A 31 -6.81 -2.72 -1.90
C SER A 31 -7.22 -4.17 -2.16
N LYS A 32 -8.39 -4.59 -1.69
CA LYS A 32 -8.86 -5.97 -1.87
C LYS A 32 -9.29 -6.24 -3.31
N ASP A 33 -9.80 -5.22 -4.00
CA ASP A 33 -10.10 -5.27 -5.43
C ASP A 33 -8.79 -5.27 -6.25
N PRO A 34 -8.44 -6.37 -6.94
CA PRO A 34 -7.23 -6.44 -7.75
C PRO A 34 -7.21 -5.43 -8.90
N THR A 35 -8.36 -4.97 -9.38
CA THR A 35 -8.45 -3.98 -10.47
C THR A 35 -8.10 -2.57 -9.99
N GLN A 36 -8.26 -2.31 -8.69
CA GLN A 36 -7.90 -1.05 -8.04
C GLN A 36 -6.53 -1.12 -7.34
N ARG A 37 -5.96 -2.32 -7.20
CA ARG A 37 -4.68 -2.54 -6.53
C ARG A 37 -3.54 -2.14 -7.46
N LYS A 38 -2.63 -1.30 -6.96
CA LYS A 38 -1.43 -0.93 -7.71
C LYS A 38 -0.59 -2.14 -8.08
N SER A 39 -0.14 -2.17 -9.33
CA SER A 39 0.81 -3.16 -9.82
C SER A 39 2.22 -2.91 -9.29
N ALA A 40 3.06 -3.94 -9.32
CA ALA A 40 4.48 -3.83 -8.93
C ALA A 40 5.22 -2.75 -9.73
N LYS A 41 4.91 -2.63 -11.03
CA LYS A 41 5.49 -1.61 -11.90
C LYS A 41 5.11 -0.20 -11.43
N GLU A 42 3.84 0.05 -11.15
CA GLU A 42 3.39 1.37 -10.67
C GLU A 42 3.93 1.73 -9.28
N ILE A 43 4.24 0.73 -8.45
CA ILE A 43 4.89 0.95 -7.14
C ILE A 43 6.36 1.32 -7.35
N HIS A 44 7.05 0.62 -8.25
CA HIS A 44 8.44 0.91 -8.59
C HIS A 44 8.60 2.30 -9.21
N ASP A 45 7.68 2.70 -10.09
CA ASP A 45 7.69 4.00 -10.75
C ASP A 45 7.24 5.16 -9.83
N PHE A 46 6.88 4.87 -8.57
CA PHE A 46 6.51 5.88 -7.59
C PHE A 46 7.75 6.65 -7.11
N ALA A 47 7.72 7.98 -7.19
CA ALA A 47 8.91 8.82 -6.99
C ALA A 47 9.63 8.56 -5.67
N GLU A 48 8.90 8.42 -4.57
CA GLU A 48 9.46 8.17 -3.24
C GLU A 48 10.07 6.78 -3.07
N VAL A 49 9.60 5.80 -3.85
CA VAL A 49 10.13 4.43 -3.87
C VAL A 49 11.36 4.37 -4.77
N ALA A 50 11.26 4.91 -5.99
CA ALA A 50 12.37 4.98 -6.94
C ALA A 50 13.60 5.68 -6.34
N ALA A 51 13.39 6.83 -5.68
CA ALA A 51 14.46 7.59 -5.03
C ALA A 51 15.17 6.82 -3.91
N LYS A 52 14.52 5.81 -3.31
CA LYS A 52 15.14 4.95 -2.29
C LYS A 52 15.91 3.78 -2.90
N LEU A 53 15.44 3.24 -4.03
CA LEU A 53 16.08 2.14 -4.74
C LEU A 53 17.32 2.57 -5.53
N GLU A 54 17.40 3.83 -5.98
CA GLU A 54 18.62 4.37 -6.62
C GLU A 54 19.82 4.51 -5.67
N ASN A 55 19.60 4.37 -4.36
CA ASN A 55 20.61 4.49 -3.32
C ASN A 55 21.01 3.13 -2.70
N GLU A 56 20.54 2.00 -3.25
CA GLU A 56 21.00 0.64 -2.92
C GLU A 56 22.09 0.17 -3.89
#